data_AF-A0AAW1N1I6-F1
#
_entry.id   AF-A0AAW1N1I6-F1
#
_cell.length_a   1.000
_cell.length_b   1.000
_cell.length_c   1.000
_cell.angle_alpha   90.00
_cell.angle_beta   90.00
_cell.angle_gamma   90.00
#
_symmetry.space_group_name_H-M   'P 1'
#
loop_
_entity.id
_entity.type
_entity.pdbx_description
1 polymer ?
#
loop_
_entity_poly.entity_id
_entity_poly.type
_entity_poly.pdbx_seq_one_letter_code
_entity_poly.pdbx_strand_id
1 'polypeptide(L)'
;MLRSGSRAPEQHLVRIDFRDRFKLENDCDNDFLEVRDGAHGYDELRGTFCGSQFPPIITSSDRHLWLRFKTDENVEYDGFKIVYEFIPRPVNWTTPEKRPCQINMTGEQGFVNNTNIDEEILSFSKQHSLPIDCTWHITVKPGWKIQLTFKKFNLFRPNECENNFLDVFSNKTDIPQTERMRK
;
A
#
# COMPACT_ATOMS: atom_id res chain seq x y z
N MET A 1 15.72 8.74 7.17
CA MET A 1 15.41 8.15 5.85
C MET A 1 14.31 7.12 6.09
N LEU A 2 13.04 7.47 5.85
CA LEU A 2 11.95 6.50 5.93
C LEU A 2 12.10 5.57 4.72
N ARG A 3 12.46 4.32 4.96
CA ARG A 3 12.26 3.28 3.94
C ARG A 3 10.75 3.11 3.80
N SER A 4 10.23 3.35 2.61
CA SER A 4 8.92 2.83 2.21
C SER A 4 8.80 1.38 2.70
N GLY A 5 7.81 1.09 3.56
CA GLY A 5 7.49 -0.28 3.99
C GLY A 5 7.78 -0.68 5.45
N SER A 6 7.85 0.22 6.42
CA SER A 6 7.92 -0.19 7.84
C SER A 6 6.57 -0.75 8.33
N ARG A 7 6.40 -2.07 8.25
CA ARG A 7 5.29 -2.84 8.82
C ARG A 7 5.44 -2.94 10.35
N ALA A 8 4.37 -2.67 11.10
CA ALA A 8 4.36 -2.90 12.54
C ALA A 8 4.50 -4.41 12.85
N PRO A 9 5.03 -4.81 14.02
CA PRO A 9 4.98 -6.20 14.48
C PRO A 9 3.55 -6.76 14.56
N GLU A 10 3.42 -8.07 14.68
CA GLU A 10 2.12 -8.69 14.96
C GLU A 10 1.50 -8.10 16.23
N GLN A 11 0.17 -7.98 16.23
CA GLN A 11 -0.58 -7.38 17.34
C GLN A 11 -0.21 -5.93 17.67
N HIS A 12 0.41 -5.21 16.74
CA HIS A 12 0.71 -3.78 16.89
C HIS A 12 0.08 -2.95 15.78
N LEU A 13 -0.10 -1.67 16.07
CA LEU A 13 -0.60 -0.64 15.19
C LEU A 13 0.49 0.39 14.95
N VAL A 14 0.40 1.11 13.84
CA VAL A 14 1.27 2.25 13.54
C VAL A 14 0.57 3.51 14.02
N ARG A 15 1.23 4.27 14.89
CA ARG A 15 0.80 5.62 15.29
C ARG A 15 1.81 6.63 14.79
N ILE A 16 1.36 7.65 14.07
CA ILE A 16 2.18 8.74 13.56
C ILE A 16 1.79 10.08 14.18
N ASP A 17 2.79 10.90 14.41
CA ASP A 17 2.68 12.22 15.02
C ASP A 17 3.59 13.22 14.27
N PHE A 18 3.04 14.38 13.95
CA PHE A 18 3.74 15.44 13.21
C PHE A 18 4.43 16.36 14.20
N ARG A 19 5.76 16.48 14.11
CA ARG A 19 6.56 17.22 15.10
C ARG A 19 7.57 18.14 14.44
N ASP A 20 7.94 19.20 15.12
CA ASP A 20 8.96 20.19 14.77
C ASP A 20 8.66 21.04 13.53
N ARG A 21 8.23 20.45 12.40
CA ARG A 21 7.89 21.19 11.17
C ARG A 21 6.76 20.54 10.39
N PHE A 22 5.88 21.40 9.87
CA PHE A 22 4.88 21.08 8.86
C PHE A 22 4.56 22.36 8.08
N LYS A 23 5.09 22.47 6.85
CA LYS A 23 4.84 23.58 5.95
C LYS A 23 4.93 23.12 4.50
N LEU A 24 3.80 23.10 3.82
CA LEU A 24 3.62 22.81 2.39
C LEU A 24 2.83 23.97 1.74
N GLU A 25 2.62 23.93 0.42
CA GLU A 25 1.71 24.86 -0.25
C GLU A 25 0.28 24.78 0.34
N ASN A 26 -0.50 25.87 0.27
CA ASN A 26 -1.78 25.97 1.00
C ASN A 26 -2.99 25.34 0.29
N ASP A 27 -2.93 25.11 -1.02
CA ASP A 27 -4.07 24.70 -1.83
C ASP A 27 -4.23 23.17 -1.95
N CYS A 28 -3.24 22.39 -1.49
CA CYS A 28 -3.20 20.94 -1.59
C CYS A 28 -3.28 20.43 -3.05
N ASP A 29 -3.05 21.28 -4.05
CA ASP A 29 -3.13 20.90 -5.47
C ASP A 29 -1.76 20.43 -5.98
N ASN A 30 -0.71 21.16 -5.59
CA ASN A 30 0.67 20.90 -6.00
C ASN A 30 1.40 20.05 -4.95
N ASP A 31 1.54 20.59 -3.74
CA ASP A 31 2.26 19.99 -2.62
C ASP A 31 1.29 19.47 -1.55
N PHE A 32 1.29 18.15 -1.35
CA PHE A 32 0.52 17.55 -0.27
C PHE A 32 1.10 16.22 0.21
N LEU A 33 0.83 15.94 1.48
CA LEU A 33 1.03 14.63 2.07
C LEU A 33 -0.30 13.90 2.21
N GLU A 34 -0.41 12.76 1.58
CA GLU A 34 -1.53 11.84 1.68
C GLU A 34 -1.21 10.70 2.64
N VAL A 35 -2.13 10.39 3.55
CA VAL A 35 -2.02 9.29 4.51
C VAL A 35 -3.23 8.36 4.35
N ARG A 36 -2.97 7.07 4.16
CA ARG A 36 -3.98 6.01 4.03
C ARG A 36 -3.80 4.90 5.06
N ASP A 37 -4.91 4.30 5.47
CA ASP A 37 -4.96 3.27 6.50
C ASP A 37 -4.86 1.86 5.93
N GLY A 38 -3.62 1.48 5.64
CA GLY A 38 -3.25 0.16 5.16
C GLY A 38 -1.89 0.18 4.48
N ALA A 39 -1.60 -0.83 3.67
CA ALA A 39 -0.29 -1.01 3.07
C ALA A 39 -0.15 -0.32 1.70
N HIS A 40 -1.25 0.17 1.12
CA HIS A 40 -1.28 0.59 -0.28
C HIS A 40 -2.02 1.90 -0.53
N GLY A 41 -1.78 2.47 -1.72
CA GLY A 41 -2.40 3.71 -2.18
C GLY A 41 -3.91 3.63 -2.47
N TYR A 42 -4.53 2.48 -2.25
CA TYR A 42 -5.98 2.25 -2.38
C TYR A 42 -6.69 2.04 -1.04
N ASP A 43 -5.93 1.90 0.04
CA ASP A 43 -6.53 1.78 1.35
C ASP A 43 -7.23 3.10 1.76
N GLU A 44 -8.04 3.04 2.81
CA GLU A 44 -8.89 4.13 3.25
C GLU A 44 -8.11 5.44 3.46
N LEU A 45 -8.56 6.54 2.85
CA LEU A 45 -7.94 7.85 3.01
C LEU A 45 -8.19 8.39 4.43
N ARG A 46 -7.11 8.56 5.20
CA ARG A 46 -7.16 9.23 6.50
C ARG A 46 -7.06 10.74 6.38
N GLY A 47 -6.40 11.23 5.33
CA GLY A 47 -6.39 12.64 5.00
C GLY A 47 -5.33 13.02 3.97
N THR A 48 -5.56 14.19 3.37
CA THR A 48 -4.60 14.91 2.55
C THR A 48 -4.25 16.20 3.28
N PHE A 49 -2.96 16.43 3.51
CA PHE A 49 -2.47 17.51 4.36
C PHE A 49 -1.53 18.43 3.60
N CYS A 50 -1.74 19.74 3.73
CA CYS A 50 -0.93 20.79 3.15
C CYS A 50 -0.99 22.07 4.01
N GLY A 51 -0.35 23.16 3.58
CA GLY A 51 -0.26 24.41 4.32
C GLY A 51 0.63 24.31 5.56
N SER A 52 0.37 25.16 6.56
CA SER A 52 1.20 25.26 7.79
C SER A 52 0.54 24.71 9.05
N GLN A 53 -0.67 24.16 8.97
CA GLN A 53 -1.36 23.60 10.13
C GLN A 53 -0.91 22.16 10.34
N PHE A 54 -0.44 21.85 11.55
CA PHE A 54 -0.06 20.49 11.91
C PHE A 54 -1.26 19.53 11.80
N PRO A 55 -1.13 18.40 11.09
CA PRO A 55 -2.14 17.36 11.06
C PRO A 55 -2.37 16.73 12.44
N PRO A 56 -3.54 16.10 12.67
CA PRO A 56 -3.78 15.35 13.88
C PRO A 56 -2.88 14.09 13.95
N ILE A 57 -2.77 13.53 15.15
CA ILE A 57 -2.17 12.21 15.37
C ILE A 57 -3.03 11.15 14.68
N ILE A 58 -2.41 10.25 13.91
CA ILE A 58 -3.10 9.19 13.17
C ILE A 58 -2.63 7.83 13.67
N THR A 59 -3.57 6.96 14.03
CA THR A 59 -3.33 5.56 14.37
C THR A 59 -4.00 4.66 13.33
N SER A 60 -3.27 3.70 12.75
CA SER A 60 -3.79 2.74 11.78
C SER A 60 -4.77 1.74 12.41
N SER A 61 -5.68 1.19 11.60
CA SER A 61 -6.57 0.08 11.98
C SER A 61 -5.87 -1.29 11.95
N ASP A 62 -4.73 -1.37 11.27
CA ASP A 62 -3.91 -2.57 11.15
C ASP A 62 -2.41 -2.25 11.27
N ARG A 63 -1.53 -3.07 10.70
CA ARG A 63 -0.08 -2.99 10.88
C ARG A 63 0.62 -2.02 9.93
N HIS A 64 -0.15 -1.24 9.19
CA HIS A 64 0.35 -0.45 8.06
C HIS A 64 -0.33 0.92 8.00
N LEU A 65 0.48 1.93 7.66
CA LEU A 65 0.01 3.17 7.06
C LEU A 65 0.75 3.34 5.74
N TRP A 66 0.05 3.83 4.73
CA TRP A 66 0.64 4.18 3.45
C TRP A 66 0.69 5.71 3.35
N LEU A 67 1.86 6.23 3.02
CA LEU A 67 2.10 7.66 2.94
C LEU A 67 2.63 8.00 1.54
N ARG A 68 2.05 9.03 0.91
CA ARG A 68 2.54 9.60 -0.35
C ARG A 68 2.70 11.09 -0.22
N PHE A 69 3.93 11.56 -0.42
CA PHE A 69 4.20 12.97 -0.64
C PHE A 69 4.22 13.24 -2.15
N LYS A 70 3.36 14.15 -2.62
CA LYS A 70 3.34 14.65 -4.00
C LYS A 70 3.79 16.11 -3.96
N THR A 71 4.62 16.48 -4.91
CA THR A 71 5.14 17.85 -5.11
C THR A 71 5.33 18.12 -6.60
N ASP A 72 5.45 19.39 -6.98
CA ASP A 72 5.79 19.82 -8.34
C ASP A 72 7.16 20.53 -8.40
N GLU A 73 7.46 21.25 -9.49
CA GLU A 73 8.75 21.97 -9.65
C GLU A 73 8.71 23.42 -9.14
N ASN A 74 7.62 23.86 -8.51
CA ASN A 74 7.41 25.24 -8.09
C ASN A 74 7.32 25.35 -6.55
N VAL A 75 7.53 26.56 -6.03
CA VAL A 75 7.31 27.01 -4.64
C VAL A 75 7.54 25.96 -3.54
N GLU A 76 8.80 25.81 -3.13
CA GLU A 76 9.18 24.88 -2.06
C GLU A 76 9.05 25.50 -0.64
N TYR A 77 8.69 24.65 0.33
CA TYR A 77 8.63 24.98 1.77
C TYR A 77 9.41 23.97 2.64
N ASP A 78 9.44 24.19 3.96
CA ASP A 78 10.22 23.37 4.92
C ASP A 78 9.79 21.88 5.00
N GLY A 79 8.67 21.52 4.38
CA GLY A 79 8.14 20.17 4.34
C GLY A 79 7.60 19.74 5.69
N PHE A 80 7.71 18.45 5.99
CA PHE A 80 7.18 17.86 7.22
C PHE A 80 8.19 16.96 7.94
N LYS A 81 7.94 16.71 9.22
CA LYS A 81 8.60 15.66 9.99
C LYS A 81 7.57 14.84 10.76
N ILE A 82 7.60 13.54 10.51
CA ILE A 82 6.74 12.55 11.15
C ILE A 82 7.59 11.68 12.07
N VAL A 83 7.10 11.48 13.29
CA VAL A 83 7.58 10.46 14.21
C VAL A 83 6.55 9.34 14.24
N TYR A 84 6.99 8.10 14.05
CA TYR A 84 6.14 6.92 14.13
C TYR A 84 6.50 6.08 15.35
N GLU A 85 5.51 5.38 15.91
CA GLU A 85 5.70 4.37 16.94
C GLU A 85 4.76 3.18 16.68
N PHE A 86 5.15 2.02 17.21
CA PHE A 86 4.30 0.83 17.20
C PHE A 86 3.65 0.68 18.57
N ILE A 87 2.32 0.73 18.61
CA ILE A 87 1.55 0.57 19.85
C ILE A 87 0.84 -0.78 19.85
N PRO A 88 0.68 -1.44 21.01
CA PRO A 88 -0.10 -2.69 21.08
C PRO A 88 -1.54 -2.48 20.60
N ARG A 89 -2.07 -3.46 19.87
CA ARG A 89 -3.48 -3.48 19.45
C ARG A 89 -4.36 -3.57 20.71
N PRO A 90 -5.34 -2.67 20.90
CA PRO A 90 -6.25 -2.75 22.02
C PRO A 90 -7.04 -4.05 22.04
N VAL A 91 -7.23 -4.65 23.22
CA VAL A 91 -7.95 -5.93 23.39
C VAL A 91 -9.41 -5.86 22.89
N ASN A 92 -10.02 -4.67 22.93
CA ASN A 92 -11.40 -4.44 22.51
C ASN A 92 -11.53 -4.00 21.04
N TRP A 93 -10.46 -4.04 20.25
CA TRP A 93 -10.54 -3.72 18.82
C TRP A 93 -11.16 -4.86 18.04
N THR A 94 -12.24 -4.54 17.33
CA THR A 94 -13.06 -5.49 16.59
C THR A 94 -12.52 -5.78 15.20
N THR A 95 -11.69 -4.89 14.65
CA THR A 95 -11.04 -5.12 13.35
C THR A 95 -9.97 -6.20 13.51
N PRO A 96 -10.14 -7.37 12.86
CA PRO A 96 -9.14 -8.43 12.96
C PRO A 96 -7.90 -8.07 12.12
N GLU A 97 -6.77 -8.66 12.49
CA GLU A 97 -5.54 -8.52 11.71
C GLU A 97 -5.73 -9.16 10.31
N LYS A 98 -5.38 -8.42 9.25
CA LYS A 98 -5.44 -8.94 7.87
C LYS A 98 -4.48 -10.14 7.76
N ARG A 99 -4.96 -11.25 7.21
CA ARG A 99 -4.12 -12.43 6.99
C ARG A 99 -3.15 -12.17 5.84
N PRO A 100 -1.86 -12.54 5.97
CA PRO A 100 -0.91 -12.37 4.88
C PRO A 100 -1.31 -13.24 3.69
N CYS A 101 -1.48 -12.65 2.50
CA CYS A 101 -1.68 -13.37 1.27
C CYS A 101 -0.42 -13.27 0.40
N GLN A 102 0.44 -14.27 0.50
CA GLN A 102 1.66 -14.36 -0.29
C GLN A 102 1.71 -15.72 -0.99
N ILE A 103 1.83 -15.69 -2.31
CA ILE A 103 1.87 -16.89 -3.15
C ILE A 103 3.24 -16.99 -3.79
N ASN A 104 4.00 -18.02 -3.44
CA ASN A 104 5.29 -18.31 -4.07
C ASN A 104 5.11 -19.20 -5.28
N MET A 105 5.66 -18.77 -6.41
CA MET A 105 5.58 -19.51 -7.68
C MET A 105 6.98 -19.78 -8.21
N THR A 106 7.18 -21.00 -8.71
CA THR A 106 8.42 -21.43 -9.34
C THR A 106 8.12 -22.26 -10.57
N GLY A 107 9.12 -22.42 -11.45
CA GLY A 107 9.00 -23.23 -12.67
C GLY A 107 9.35 -22.44 -13.93
N GLU A 108 9.16 -23.10 -15.07
CA GLU A 108 9.45 -22.52 -16.40
C GLU A 108 8.24 -21.76 -16.97
N GLN A 109 7.03 -22.16 -16.58
CA GLN A 109 5.76 -21.53 -16.99
C GLN A 109 4.72 -21.65 -15.85
N GLY A 110 3.76 -20.73 -15.83
CA GLY A 110 2.66 -20.73 -14.86
C GLY A 110 1.59 -19.69 -15.19
N PHE A 111 0.48 -19.73 -14.46
CA PHE A 111 -0.61 -18.76 -14.58
C PHE A 111 -0.89 -18.12 -13.22
N VAL A 112 -1.03 -16.79 -13.21
CA VAL A 112 -1.42 -16.01 -12.04
C VAL A 112 -2.89 -15.61 -12.20
N ASN A 113 -3.74 -16.03 -11.27
CA ASN A 113 -5.14 -15.63 -11.22
C ASN A 113 -5.73 -15.73 -9.79
N ASN A 114 -6.99 -15.34 -9.63
CA ASN A 114 -7.70 -15.39 -8.35
C ASN A 114 -7.88 -16.80 -7.78
N THR A 115 -7.82 -17.85 -8.61
CA THR A 115 -7.92 -19.25 -8.15
C THR A 115 -6.66 -19.72 -7.42
N ASN A 116 -5.56 -18.96 -7.48
CA ASN A 116 -4.36 -19.23 -6.67
C ASN A 116 -4.48 -18.77 -5.22
N ILE A 117 -5.55 -18.04 -4.86
CA ILE A 117 -5.77 -17.53 -3.50
C ILE A 117 -6.45 -18.62 -2.67
N ASP A 118 -5.93 -18.84 -1.46
CA ASP A 118 -6.46 -19.83 -0.51
C ASP A 118 -7.92 -19.52 -0.12
N GLU A 119 -8.77 -20.55 -0.11
CA GLU A 119 -10.19 -20.44 0.27
C GLU A 119 -10.37 -19.94 1.72
N GLU A 120 -9.43 -20.23 2.61
CA GLU A 120 -9.42 -19.73 3.98
C GLU A 120 -9.23 -18.20 4.03
N ILE A 121 -8.38 -17.65 3.16
CA ILE A 121 -8.21 -16.19 3.02
C ILE A 121 -9.47 -15.57 2.44
N LEU A 122 -10.05 -16.18 1.39
CA LEU A 122 -11.27 -15.69 0.74
C LEU A 122 -12.46 -15.66 1.71
N SER A 123 -12.66 -16.73 2.47
CA SER A 123 -13.73 -16.85 3.46
C SER A 123 -13.54 -15.89 4.62
N PHE A 124 -12.32 -15.75 5.14
CA PHE A 124 -11.99 -14.80 6.20
C PHE A 124 -12.22 -13.34 5.77
N SER A 125 -11.75 -12.96 4.58
CA SER A 125 -11.97 -11.60 4.04
C SER A 125 -13.45 -11.31 3.83
N LYS A 126 -14.21 -12.27 3.29
CA LYS A 126 -15.66 -12.11 3.09
C LYS A 126 -16.41 -11.96 4.42
N GLN A 127 -16.04 -12.75 5.42
CA GLN A 127 -16.67 -12.71 6.74
C GLN A 127 -16.47 -11.37 7.46
N HIS A 128 -15.30 -10.75 7.30
CA HIS A 128 -14.93 -9.51 8.00
C HIS A 128 -14.99 -8.28 7.10
N SER A 129 -15.52 -8.40 5.88
CA SER A 129 -15.58 -7.32 4.89
C SER A 129 -14.20 -6.66 4.64
N LEU A 130 -13.14 -7.46 4.61
CA LEU A 130 -11.77 -6.98 4.41
C LEU A 130 -11.34 -7.08 2.93
N PRO A 131 -10.61 -6.08 2.40
CA PRO A 131 -10.03 -6.17 1.07
C PRO A 131 -9.01 -7.31 1.00
N ILE A 132 -8.98 -8.00 -0.14
CA ILE A 132 -7.97 -9.03 -0.43
C ILE A 132 -6.81 -8.36 -1.13
N ASP A 133 -5.64 -8.46 -0.51
CA ASP A 133 -4.37 -7.98 -1.04
C ASP A 133 -3.39 -9.16 -1.08
N CYS A 134 -3.06 -9.63 -2.29
CA CYS A 134 -2.22 -10.78 -2.52
C CYS A 134 -0.99 -10.43 -3.33
N THR A 135 0.18 -10.87 -2.87
CA THR A 135 1.44 -10.73 -3.61
C THR A 135 1.87 -12.08 -4.16
N TRP A 136 2.09 -12.15 -5.48
CA TRP A 136 2.68 -13.30 -6.13
C TRP A 136 4.20 -13.10 -6.30
N HIS A 137 4.97 -13.96 -5.66
CA HIS A 137 6.44 -13.99 -5.76
C HIS A 137 6.87 -15.06 -6.75
N ILE A 138 7.09 -14.63 -8.00
CA ILE A 138 7.56 -15.53 -9.07
C ILE A 138 9.09 -15.58 -9.03
N THR A 139 9.64 -16.78 -8.82
CA THR A 139 11.08 -17.02 -8.74
C THR A 139 11.52 -18.01 -9.81
N VAL A 140 12.55 -17.64 -10.59
CA VAL A 140 13.16 -18.48 -11.62
C VAL A 140 14.61 -18.82 -11.26
N LYS A 141 15.18 -19.82 -11.95
CA LYS A 141 16.59 -20.21 -11.77
C LYS A 141 17.54 -19.05 -12.12
N PRO A 142 18.75 -19.01 -11.53
CA PRO A 142 19.76 -18.01 -11.91
C PRO A 142 20.01 -17.98 -13.42
N GLY A 143 20.08 -16.78 -14.00
CA GLY A 143 20.27 -16.56 -15.44
C GLY A 143 18.99 -16.56 -16.28
N TRP A 144 17.84 -16.90 -15.71
CA TRP A 144 16.55 -16.88 -16.40
C TRP A 144 15.85 -15.52 -16.23
N LYS A 145 15.02 -15.16 -17.21
CA LYS A 145 14.18 -13.95 -17.16
C LYS A 145 12.71 -14.35 -17.08
N ILE A 146 11.94 -13.56 -16.33
CA ILE A 146 10.49 -13.70 -16.26
C ILE A 146 9.89 -12.83 -17.37
N GLN A 147 9.08 -13.45 -18.23
CA GLN A 147 8.27 -12.75 -19.22
C GLN A 147 6.79 -12.90 -18.82
N LEU A 148 6.09 -11.77 -18.70
CA LEU A 148 4.66 -11.74 -18.36
C LEU A 148 3.84 -11.45 -19.61
N THR A 149 2.73 -12.17 -19.77
CA THR A 149 1.78 -11.96 -20.86
C THR A 149 0.36 -11.96 -20.31
N PHE A 150 -0.39 -10.89 -20.61
CA PHE A 150 -1.78 -10.75 -20.19
C PHE A 150 -2.72 -11.24 -21.30
N LYS A 151 -3.31 -12.42 -21.12
CA LYS A 151 -4.28 -12.96 -22.10
C LYS A 151 -5.68 -12.33 -21.97
N LYS A 152 -6.14 -12.12 -20.73
CA LYS A 152 -7.44 -11.49 -20.41
C LYS A 152 -7.31 -10.74 -19.09
N PHE A 153 -7.62 -9.45 -19.08
CA PHE A 153 -7.58 -8.62 -17.89
C PHE A 153 -8.90 -7.84 -17.76
N ASN A 154 -9.61 -8.03 -16.65
CA ASN A 154 -10.82 -7.29 -16.33
C ASN A 154 -10.94 -7.12 -14.82
N LEU A 155 -11.05 -5.89 -14.36
CA LEU A 155 -11.31 -5.55 -12.96
C LEU A 155 -12.81 -5.23 -12.79
N PHE A 156 -13.37 -5.51 -11.62
CA PHE A 156 -14.78 -5.29 -11.33
C PHE A 156 -15.08 -3.79 -11.16
N ARG A 157 -16.16 -3.28 -11.76
CA ARG A 157 -16.61 -1.87 -11.62
C ARG A 157 -17.23 -1.64 -10.23
N PRO A 158 -17.07 -0.47 -9.59
CA PRO A 158 -16.62 0.81 -10.14
C PRO A 158 -15.10 0.88 -10.27
N ASN A 159 -14.63 1.10 -11.52
CA ASN A 159 -13.23 1.31 -11.85
C ASN A 159 -12.86 2.76 -11.57
N GLU A 160 -12.73 3.10 -10.30
CA GLU A 160 -11.76 4.12 -9.95
C GLU A 160 -10.48 3.33 -9.70
N CYS A 161 -9.46 3.58 -10.53
CA CYS A 161 -8.14 2.92 -10.43
C CYS A 161 -7.55 3.01 -9.02
N GLU A 162 -8.14 3.84 -8.16
CA GLU A 162 -7.92 3.96 -6.74
C GLU A 162 -8.29 2.73 -5.92
N ASN A 163 -9.15 1.80 -6.35
CA ASN A 163 -9.64 0.72 -5.45
C ASN A 163 -9.25 -0.71 -5.88
N ASN A 164 -9.09 -0.96 -7.18
CA ASN A 164 -8.67 -2.26 -7.71
C ASN A 164 -7.59 -2.03 -8.76
N PHE A 165 -6.43 -2.66 -8.62
CA PHE A 165 -5.37 -2.60 -9.61
C PHE A 165 -4.46 -3.83 -9.54
N LEU A 166 -3.57 -3.93 -10.54
CA LEU A 166 -2.45 -4.83 -10.54
C LEU A 166 -1.17 -4.01 -10.73
N ASP A 167 -0.31 -4.05 -9.72
CA ASP A 167 1.03 -3.47 -9.80
C ASP A 167 2.05 -4.58 -10.03
N VAL A 168 2.96 -4.34 -10.96
CA VAL A 168 4.10 -5.21 -11.21
C VAL A 168 5.35 -4.55 -10.64
N PHE A 169 5.85 -5.10 -9.55
CA PHE A 169 7.07 -4.64 -8.90
C PHE A 169 8.28 -5.41 -9.45
N SER A 170 9.35 -4.69 -9.82
CA SER A 170 10.60 -5.32 -10.24
C SER A 170 11.50 -5.57 -9.03
N ASN A 171 12.14 -6.74 -8.95
CA ASN A 171 13.39 -6.90 -8.17
C ASN A 171 14.62 -7.11 -9.08
N LYS A 172 14.40 -7.53 -10.34
CA LYS A 172 14.98 -7.06 -11.61
C LYS A 172 14.32 -7.88 -12.73
N THR A 173 13.64 -7.18 -13.63
CA THR A 173 12.92 -7.72 -14.78
C THR A 173 12.95 -6.62 -15.83
N ASP A 174 13.32 -6.93 -17.08
CA ASP A 174 13.47 -5.94 -18.17
C ASP A 174 12.10 -5.43 -18.65
N ILE A 175 11.46 -4.67 -17.78
CA ILE A 175 10.29 -3.81 -17.98
C ILE A 175 10.58 -2.59 -17.07
N PRO A 176 10.42 -1.33 -17.53
CA PRO A 176 10.75 -0.15 -16.74
C PRO A 176 10.03 -0.21 -15.39
N GLN A 177 10.75 0.08 -14.31
CA GLN A 177 10.25 -0.10 -12.96
C GLN A 177 8.91 0.63 -12.76
N THR A 178 7.92 -0.12 -12.25
CA THR A 178 6.51 0.26 -12.03
C THR A 178 5.73 0.63 -13.28
N GLU A 179 5.18 -0.38 -13.97
CA GLU A 179 4.03 -0.20 -14.84
C GLU A 179 2.76 -0.54 -14.06
N ARG A 180 2.03 0.50 -13.65
CA ARG A 180 0.65 0.34 -13.16
C ARG A 180 -0.24 0.13 -14.38
N MET A 181 -0.71 -1.09 -14.59
CA MET A 181 -1.52 -1.38 -15.75
C MET A 181 -2.92 -0.76 -15.60
N ARG A 182 -3.25 0.13 -16.54
CA ARG A 182 -4.55 0.80 -16.66
C ARG A 182 -5.26 0.28 -17.91
N LYS A 183 -6.59 0.34 -17.91
CA LYS A 183 -7.37 0.17 -19.13
C LYS A 183 -7.62 1.54 -19.77
#